data_AF-A0A5C5VLE6-F1
#
_entry.id   AF-A0A5C5VLE6-F1
#
_cell.length_a   1.000
_cell.length_b   1.000
_cell.length_c   1.000
_cell.angle_alpha   90.00
_cell.angle_beta   90.00
_cell.angle_gamma   90.00
#
_symmetry.space_group_name_H-M   'P 1'
#
loop_
_entity.id
_entity.type
_entity.pdbx_description
1 polymer ?
#
loop_
_entity_poly.entity_id
_entity_poly.type
_entity_poly.pdbx_seq_one_letter_code
_entity_poly.pdbx_strand_id
1 'polypeptide(L)' 'MRIQILDDALERSLAAGYADVEQFVNGLIRNERERLALQAGIDAMDAGQVTAFSEFDRQFRAKNGIESP' A
#
# COMPACT_ATOMS: atom_id res chain seq x y z
N MET A 1 7.92 -12.64 -16.24
CA MET A 1 9.06 -11.90 -15.68
C MET A 1 9.80 -12.84 -14.74
N ARG A 2 11.01 -13.30 -15.11
CA ARG A 2 11.83 -14.19 -14.28
C ARG A 2 12.73 -13.28 -13.45
N ILE A 3 12.48 -13.20 -12.14
CA ILE A 3 13.29 -12.35 -11.26
C ILE A 3 14.63 -13.08 -11.10
N GLN A 4 15.69 -12.52 -11.68
CA GLN A 4 17.05 -12.96 -11.42
C GLN A 4 17.36 -12.53 -9.99
N ILE A 5 17.18 -13.45 -9.04
CA ILE A 5 17.54 -13.19 -7.64
C ILE A 5 19.07 -13.14 -7.62
N LEU A 6 19.62 -11.93 -7.51
CA LEU A 6 21.05 -11.69 -7.28
C LEU A 6 21.47 -12.51 -6.06
N ASP A 7 22.66 -13.12 -6.09
CA ASP A 7 23.20 -13.91 -4.99
C ASP A 7 23.18 -13.15 -3.63
N ASP A 8 23.20 -11.81 -3.68
CA ASP A 8 23.08 -10.89 -2.55
C ASP A 8 21.68 -10.82 -1.89
N ALA A 9 20.64 -11.41 -2.48
CA ALA A 9 19.27 -11.23 -1.99
C ALA A 9 19.06 -11.84 -0.59
N LEU A 10 19.77 -12.94 -0.29
CA LEU A 10 19.76 -13.55 1.04
C LEU A 10 20.46 -12.67 2.09
N GLU A 11 21.60 -12.08 1.72
CA GLU A 11 22.32 -11.16 2.61
C GLU A 11 21.47 -9.91 2.90
N ARG A 12 20.83 -9.37 1.86
CA ARG A 12 19.93 -8.22 1.97
C ARG A 12 18.68 -8.53 2.78
N SER A 13 18.08 -9.72 2.62
CA SER A 13 16.90 -10.11 3.40
C SER A 13 17.24 -10.21 4.89
N LEU A 14 18.37 -10.84 5.23
CA LEU A 14 18.82 -10.97 6.61
C LEU A 14 19.21 -9.61 7.21
N ALA A 15 19.94 -8.77 6.47
CA ALA A 15 20.29 -7.41 6.91
C ALA A 15 19.06 -6.52 7.14
N ALA A 16 17.99 -6.73 6.35
CA ALA A 16 16.71 -6.06 6.52
C ALA A 16 15.82 -6.67 7.62
N GLY A 17 16.29 -7.73 8.31
CA GLY A 17 15.59 -8.36 9.43
C GLY A 17 14.51 -9.39 9.03
N TYR A 18 14.50 -9.83 7.78
CA TYR A 18 13.58 -10.86 7.29
C TYR A 18 14.17 -12.26 7.45
N ALA A 19 13.32 -13.25 7.71
CA ALA A 19 13.73 -14.64 7.91
C ALA A 19 14.19 -15.32 6.61
N ASP A 20 13.64 -14.89 5.47
CA ASP A 20 13.94 -15.44 4.15
C ASP A 20 13.72 -14.40 3.05
N VAL A 21 14.18 -14.75 1.84
CA VAL A 21 14.11 -13.89 0.64
C VAL A 21 12.65 -13.69 0.19
N GLU A 22 11.77 -14.66 0.38
CA GLU A 22 10.37 -14.56 -0.04
C GLU A 22 9.63 -13.51 0.78
N GLN A 23 9.78 -13.52 2.10
CA GLN A 23 9.22 -12.52 3.00
C GLN A 23 9.78 -11.13 2.69
N PHE A 24 11.08 -11.03 2.42
CA PHE A 24 11.71 -9.78 2.03
C PHE A 24 11.10 -9.22 0.73
N VAL A 25 11.01 -10.02 -0.32
CA VAL A 25 10.41 -9.62 -1.61
C VAL A 25 8.94 -9.23 -1.43
N ASN A 26 8.15 -10.03 -0.70
CA ASN A 26 6.75 -9.71 -0.41
C ASN A 26 6.61 -8.39 0.38
N GLY A 27 7.52 -8.14 1.32
CA GLY A 27 7.61 -6.87 2.05
C GLY A 27 7.86 -5.68 1.12
N LEU A 28 8.84 -5.80 0.21
CA LEU A 28 9.14 -4.77 -0.79
C LEU A 28 7.94 -4.49 -1.70
N ILE A 29 7.26 -5.54 -2.19
CA ILE A 29 6.07 -5.42 -3.03
C ILE A 29 4.95 -4.70 -2.26
N ARG A 30 4.73 -5.05 -0.98
CA ARG A 30 3.72 -4.36 -0.14
C ARG A 30 4.07 -2.89 0.02
N ASN A 31 5.31 -2.57 0.37
CA ASN A 31 5.76 -1.19 0.57
C ASN A 31 5.60 -0.35 -0.70
N GLU A 32 5.87 -0.93 -1.88
CA GLU A 32 5.68 -0.21 -3.14
C GLU A 32 4.19 0.04 -3.44
N ARG A 33 3.32 -0.93 -3.14
CA ARG A 33 1.87 -0.72 -3.26
C ARG A 33 1.37 0.39 -2.33
N GLU A 34 1.87 0.43 -1.10
CA GLU A 34 1.55 1.49 -0.15
C GLU A 34 2.05 2.85 -0.65
N ARG A 35 3.29 2.92 -1.15
CA ARG A 35 3.87 4.14 -1.73
C ARG A 35 3.02 4.67 -2.89
N LEU A 36 2.60 3.80 -3.80
CA LEU A 36 1.74 4.17 -4.94
C LEU A 36 0.36 4.65 -4.49
N ALA A 37 -0.23 4.01 -3.48
CA ALA A 37 -1.52 4.44 -2.93
C ALA A 37 -1.43 5.83 -2.28
N LEU A 38 -0.35 6.10 -1.53
CA LEU A 38 -0.09 7.41 -0.95
C LEU A 38 0.11 8.48 -2.04
N GLN A 39 0.89 8.18 -3.07
CA GLN A 39 1.10 9.10 -4.18
C GLN A 39 -0.21 9.43 -4.89
N ALA A 40 -1.05 8.43 -5.17
CA ALA A 40 -2.36 8.67 -5.78
C ALA A 40 -3.27 9.56 -4.90
N GLY A 41 -3.20 9.41 -3.58
CA GLY A 41 -3.91 10.29 -2.65
C GLY A 41 -3.41 11.74 -2.68
N ILE A 42 -2.09 11.94 -2.73
CA ILE A 42 -1.47 13.27 -2.88
C ILE A 42 -1.88 13.90 -4.21
N ASP A 43 -1.77 13.16 -5.32
CA ASP A 43 -2.12 13.64 -6.65
C ASP A 43 -3.61 14.02 -6.75
N ALA A 44 -4.50 13.23 -6.12
CA ALA A 44 -5.92 13.55 -6.03
C ALA A 44 -6.17 14.83 -5.22
N MET A 45 -5.46 15.00 -4.11
CA MET A 45 -5.54 16.22 -3.30
C MET A 45 -5.08 17.45 -4.08
N ASP A 46 -3.95 17.36 -4.77
CA ASP A 46 -3.38 18.45 -5.58
C ASP A 46 -4.29 18.80 -6.78
N ALA A 47 -4.98 17.80 -7.35
CA ALA A 47 -6.00 17.99 -8.38
C ALA A 47 -7.33 18.54 -7.85
N GLY A 48 -7.45 18.80 -6.54
CA GLY A 48 -8.68 19.27 -5.91
C GLY A 48 -9.78 18.20 -5.83
N GLN A 49 -9.45 16.93 -6.04
CA GLN A 49 -10.36 15.77 -5.93
C GLN A 49 -10.54 15.36 -4.46
N VAL A 50 -10.88 16.34 -3.62
CA VAL A 50 -11.15 16.16 -2.20
C VAL A 50 -12.65 16.25 -1.96
N THR A 51 -13.15 15.38 -1.09
CA THR A 51 -14.56 15.37 -0.66
C THR A 51 -14.61 15.66 0.83
N ALA A 52 -15.65 16.37 1.27
CA ALA A 52 -15.91 16.53 2.69
C ALA A 52 -16.01 15.16 3.40
N PHE A 53 -15.42 15.07 4.59
CA PHE A 53 -15.39 13.82 5.37
C PHE A 53 -16.80 13.25 5.64
N SER A 54 -17.78 14.11 5.90
CA SER A 54 -19.17 13.69 6.13
C SER A 54 -19.79 12.97 4.94
N GLU A 55 -19.42 13.37 3.72
CA GLU A 55 -19.91 12.75 2.51
C GLU A 55 -19.19 11.44 2.22
N PHE A 56 -17.87 11.39 2.47
CA PHE A 56 -17.13 10.13 2.47
C PHE A 56 -17.70 9.12 3.48
N ASP A 57 -17.92 9.51 4.74
CA ASP A 57 -18.44 8.64 5.79
C ASP A 57 -19.82 8.09 5.42
N ARG A 58 -20.71 8.95 4.91
CA ARG A 58 -22.03 8.54 4.42
C ARG A 58 -21.93 7.49 3.31
N GLN A 59 -21.09 7.72 2.30
CA GLN A 59 -20.89 6.77 1.18
C GLN A 59 -20.25 5.47 1.64
N PHE A 60 -19.25 5.55 2.53
CA PHE A 60 -18.56 4.40 3.09
C PHE A 60 -19.52 3.51 3.89
N ARG A 61 -20.34 4.11 4.75
CA ARG A 61 -21.35 3.40 5.53
C ARG A 61 -22.38 2.72 4.64
N ALA A 62 -22.92 3.44 3.66
CA ALA A 62 -23.88 2.88 2.69
C ALA A 62 -23.30 1.70 1.91
N LYS A 63 -22.03 1.80 1.47
CA LYS A 63 -21.34 0.73 0.72
C LYS A 63 -21.09 -0.52 1.57
N ASN A 64 -20.81 -0.35 2.86
CA ASN A 64 -20.44 -1.46 3.75
C ASN A 64 -21.59 -1.93 4.65
N GLY A 65 -22.81 -1.42 4.46
CA GLY A 65 -23.98 -1.80 5.26
C GLY A 65 -23.85 -1.41 6.74
N ILE A 66 -23.12 -0.34 7.04
CA ILE A 66 -22.96 0.17 8.40
C ILE A 66 -24.13 1.13 8.67
N GLU A 67 -24.93 0.83 9.70
CA GLU A 67 -26.04 1.70 10.09
C GLU A 67 -25.49 3.07 10.53
N SER A 68 -26.00 4.14 9.93
CA SER A 68 -25.81 5.51 10.43
C SER A 68 -26.80 5.75 11.58
N PRO A 69 -26.38 6.43 12.66
CA PRO A 69 -27.31 6.93 13.66
C PRO A 69 -28.29 7.95 13.09
#